data_AF-A0A2J8VWC7-F1
#
_entry.id   AF-A0A2J8VWC7-F1
#
_cell.length_a   1.000
_cell.length_b   1.000
_cell.length_c   1.000
_cell.angle_alpha   90.00
_cell.angle_beta   90.00
_cell.angle_gamma   90.00
#
_symmetry.space_group_name_H-M   'P 1'
#
loop_
_entity.id
_entity.type
_entity.pdbx_description
1 polymer ?
#
loop_
_entity_poly.entity_id
_entity_poly.type
_entity_poly.pdbx_seq_one_letter_code
_entity_poly.pdbx_strand_id
1 'polypeptide(L)'
;MLSLFTLNLIGPRAVDVLSELSYAPMTPDHFPSLFCKEMSVGYANGIRVMSMTHTGEPGFMLYIPIEYALHVYNEVMSVGQKYGIRNAGYYALRSLRIEKFFAFWGQDINNLTTPLECGRESRVKLEKGMDFIGRDSLLQQKQNGVYKRLTMFILDDHDTDLDLWPWWGEPIYRNGQYVGKTTSSAYSYSLERHVCL
;
A
#
# COMPACT_ATOMS: atom_id res chain seq x y z
N MET A 1 25.69 -0.38 12.13
CA MET A 1 24.44 -0.38 11.33
C MET A 1 23.31 -0.22 12.33
N LEU A 2 22.62 0.93 12.35
CA LEU A 2 21.48 1.12 13.24
C LEU A 2 20.33 0.24 12.73
N SER A 3 19.84 -0.66 13.58
CA SER A 3 18.68 -1.50 13.25
C SER A 3 17.42 -0.66 13.50
N LEU A 4 16.47 -0.70 12.56
CA LEU A 4 15.21 0.03 12.65
C LEU A 4 14.04 -0.95 12.73
N PHE A 5 13.05 -0.60 13.53
CA PHE A 5 11.73 -1.22 13.58
C PHE A 5 10.73 -0.33 12.82
N THR A 6 9.84 -0.93 12.04
CA THR A 6 8.79 -0.20 11.32
C THR A 6 7.44 -0.49 11.96
N LEU A 7 6.75 0.57 12.38
CA LEU A 7 5.38 0.51 12.88
C LEU A 7 4.46 1.28 11.93
N ASN A 8 3.35 0.67 11.56
CA ASN A 8 2.30 1.30 10.76
C ASN A 8 1.14 1.72 11.66
N LEU A 9 0.88 3.01 11.77
CA LEU A 9 -0.29 3.57 12.44
C LEU A 9 -1.30 4.00 11.38
N ILE A 10 -2.33 3.19 11.16
CA ILE A 10 -3.26 3.33 10.03
C ILE A 10 -4.69 3.45 10.56
N GLY A 11 -5.44 4.38 9.99
CA GLY A 11 -6.87 4.54 10.24
C GLY A 11 -7.27 6.00 10.43
N PRO A 12 -8.59 6.28 10.48
CA PRO A 12 -9.12 7.64 10.55
C PRO A 12 -8.68 8.41 11.80
N ARG A 13 -8.32 7.70 12.89
CA ARG A 13 -7.84 8.30 14.14
C ARG A 13 -6.31 8.29 14.31
N ALA A 14 -5.55 7.94 13.26
CA ALA A 14 -4.08 7.88 13.31
C ALA A 14 -3.45 9.24 13.67
N VAL A 15 -4.02 10.33 13.15
CA VAL A 15 -3.59 11.70 13.46
C VAL A 15 -3.82 12.03 14.92
N ASP A 16 -4.99 11.67 15.47
CA ASP A 16 -5.30 11.94 16.88
C ASP A 16 -4.32 11.23 17.83
N VAL A 17 -4.04 9.95 17.57
CA VAL A 17 -3.10 9.15 18.37
C VAL A 17 -1.69 9.75 18.32
N LEU A 18 -1.19 10.07 17.12
CA LEU A 18 0.17 10.59 16.98
C LEU A 18 0.32 12.01 17.54
N SER A 19 -0.73 12.83 17.47
CA SER A 19 -0.73 14.21 18.01
C SER A 19 -0.56 14.24 19.52
N GLU A 20 -1.06 13.24 20.24
CA GLU A 20 -0.89 13.15 21.69
C GLU A 20 0.49 12.66 22.11
N LEU A 21 1.19 11.97 21.21
CA LEU A 21 2.52 11.43 21.45
C LEU A 21 3.63 12.35 20.92
N SER A 22 3.27 13.47 20.30
CA SER A 22 4.23 14.42 19.76
C SER A 22 3.94 15.86 20.18
N TYR A 23 5.02 16.63 20.29
CA TYR A 23 4.96 18.07 20.45
C TYR A 23 4.80 18.83 19.13
N ALA A 24 4.98 18.14 17.98
CA ALA A 24 4.83 18.75 16.67
C ALA A 24 3.35 18.81 16.25
N PRO A 25 2.87 19.94 15.68
CA PRO A 25 1.53 20.01 15.11
C PRO A 25 1.36 18.98 13.99
N MET A 26 0.28 18.20 14.03
CA MET A 26 -0.08 17.22 12.99
C MET A 26 -1.16 17.78 12.07
N THR A 27 -0.95 18.97 11.50
CA THR A 27 -1.88 19.56 10.52
C THR A 27 -1.41 19.25 9.09
N PRO A 28 -2.29 19.33 8.08
CA PRO A 28 -1.92 19.12 6.68
C PRO A 28 -0.75 19.98 6.19
N ASP A 29 -0.60 21.19 6.74
CA ASP A 29 0.52 22.09 6.42
C ASP A 29 1.86 21.61 7.00
N HIS A 30 1.82 20.94 8.17
CA HIS A 30 3.02 20.44 8.85
C HIS A 30 3.38 19.01 8.42
N PHE A 31 2.38 18.24 7.99
CA PHE A 31 2.50 16.86 7.51
C PHE A 31 1.65 16.66 6.25
N PRO A 32 2.12 17.16 5.09
CA PRO A 32 1.46 16.89 3.82
C PRO A 32 1.59 15.42 3.41
N SER A 33 0.77 14.98 2.46
CA SER A 33 0.87 13.63 1.90
C SER A 33 2.25 13.38 1.26
N LEU A 34 2.77 12.16 1.42
CA LEU A 34 4.11 11.75 0.95
C LEU A 34 5.25 12.57 1.56
N PHE A 35 5.06 13.07 2.78
CA PHE A 35 6.09 13.78 3.53
C PHE A 35 6.81 12.86 4.52
N CYS A 36 8.06 13.21 4.84
CA CYS A 36 8.87 12.53 5.85
C CYS A 36 9.50 13.57 6.77
N LYS A 37 9.44 13.33 8.07
CA LYS A 37 10.06 14.18 9.08
C LYS A 37 10.60 13.34 10.22
N GLU A 38 11.78 13.73 10.72
CA GLU A 38 12.32 13.18 11.95
C GLU A 38 11.78 13.97 13.15
N MET A 39 11.27 13.26 14.16
CA MET A 39 10.61 13.87 15.32
C MET A 39 10.58 12.93 16.53
N SER A 40 10.15 13.47 17.66
CA SER A 40 9.93 12.71 18.88
C SER A 40 8.52 12.10 18.91
N VAL A 41 8.42 10.85 19.36
CA VAL A 41 7.16 10.14 19.62
C VAL A 41 7.27 9.42 20.96
N GLY A 42 6.39 9.75 21.91
CA GLY A 42 6.36 9.11 23.23
C GLY A 42 7.73 9.13 23.92
N TYR A 43 8.35 10.30 24.10
CA TYR A 43 9.68 10.48 24.69
C TYR A 43 10.89 9.87 23.94
N ALA A 44 10.68 9.10 22.87
CA ALA A 44 11.75 8.63 22.01
C ALA A 44 12.04 9.64 20.89
N ASN A 45 13.32 9.97 20.69
CA ASN A 45 13.79 10.91 19.67
C ASN A 45 14.30 10.19 18.42
N GLY A 46 14.44 10.92 17.32
CA GLY A 46 15.05 10.40 16.09
C GLY A 46 14.15 9.43 15.31
N ILE A 47 12.84 9.50 15.51
CA ILE A 47 11.87 8.66 14.80
C ILE A 47 11.52 9.33 13.49
N ARG A 48 11.70 8.61 12.38
CA ARG A 48 11.26 9.11 11.06
C ARG A 48 9.80 8.74 10.86
N VAL A 49 8.97 9.76 10.78
CA VAL A 49 7.54 9.64 10.55
C VAL A 49 7.25 10.02 9.11
N MET A 50 6.62 9.11 8.38
CA MET A 50 6.24 9.29 6.99
C MET A 50 4.71 9.31 6.86
N SER A 51 4.15 10.36 6.26
CA SER A 51 2.70 10.45 5.95
C SER A 51 2.39 9.69 4.66
N MET A 52 2.51 8.37 4.75
CA MET A 52 2.27 7.43 3.66
C MET A 52 1.83 6.08 4.25
N THR A 53 0.88 5.43 3.60
CA THR A 53 0.40 4.09 3.96
C THR A 53 0.30 3.22 2.72
N HIS A 54 0.32 1.90 2.93
CA HIS A 54 0.11 0.92 1.86
C HIS A 54 -1.31 0.32 1.90
N THR A 55 -2.27 1.03 2.50
CA THR A 55 -3.67 0.59 2.65
C THR A 55 -4.68 1.57 2.06
N GLY A 56 -4.22 2.74 1.60
CA GLY A 56 -5.04 3.85 1.10
C GLY A 56 -5.84 4.58 2.19
N GLU A 57 -5.73 4.14 3.43
CA GLU A 57 -6.29 4.82 4.60
C GLU A 57 -5.28 5.84 5.16
N PRO A 58 -5.75 6.94 5.79
CA PRO A 58 -4.86 7.91 6.42
C PRO A 58 -4.01 7.25 7.50
N GLY A 59 -2.78 7.72 7.67
CA GLY A 59 -1.87 7.16 8.65
C GLY A 59 -0.41 7.47 8.38
N PHE A 60 0.42 6.85 9.20
CA PHE A 60 1.86 7.09 9.24
C PHE A 60 2.66 5.78 9.27
N MET A 61 3.80 5.81 8.59
CA MET A 61 4.89 4.85 8.74
C MET A 61 5.93 5.43 9.70
N LEU A 62 6.18 4.74 10.81
CA LEU A 62 7.17 5.14 11.81
C LEU A 62 8.38 4.23 11.69
N TYR A 63 9.53 4.79 11.33
CA TYR A 63 10.82 4.11 11.43
C TYR A 63 11.47 4.49 12.76
N ILE A 64 11.56 3.51 13.65
CA ILE A 64 11.91 3.66 15.05
C ILE A 64 13.27 2.97 15.27
N PRO A 65 14.27 3.62 15.87
CA PRO A 65 15.47 2.93 16.35
C PRO A 65 15.09 1.75 17.24
N ILE A 66 15.68 0.58 17.01
CA ILE A 66 15.23 -0.68 17.63
C ILE A 66 15.18 -0.62 19.16
N GLU A 67 16.07 0.17 19.78
CA GLU A 67 16.13 0.43 21.22
C GLU A 67 14.87 1.09 21.77
N TYR A 68 14.12 1.82 20.93
CA TYR A 68 12.87 2.50 21.30
C TYR A 68 11.62 1.76 20.82
N ALA A 69 11.76 0.65 20.08
CA ALA A 69 10.64 0.00 19.40
C ALA A 69 9.50 -0.41 20.37
N LEU A 70 9.84 -1.11 21.45
CA LEU A 70 8.86 -1.56 22.44
C LEU A 70 8.20 -0.39 23.17
N HIS A 71 9.00 0.63 23.52
CA HIS A 71 8.53 1.83 24.20
C HIS A 71 7.51 2.58 23.34
N VAL A 72 7.87 2.90 22.10
CA VAL A 72 6.98 3.61 21.15
C VAL A 72 5.72 2.80 20.88
N TYR A 73 5.83 1.48 20.70
CA TYR A 73 4.66 0.62 20.51
C TYR A 73 3.69 0.68 21.70
N ASN A 74 4.20 0.57 22.92
CA ASN A 74 3.38 0.60 24.13
C ASN A 74 2.70 1.96 24.32
N GLU A 75 3.40 3.06 24.07
CA GLU A 75 2.84 4.41 24.13
C GLU A 75 1.73 4.61 23.10
N VAL A 76 1.94 4.18 21.84
CA VAL A 76 0.92 4.20 20.78
C VAL A 76 -0.31 3.39 21.17
N MET A 77 -0.11 2.18 21.69
CA MET A 77 -1.23 1.33 22.11
C MET A 77 -1.98 1.91 23.31
N SER A 78 -1.26 2.47 24.27
CA SER A 78 -1.83 3.10 25.49
C SER A 78 -2.71 4.30 25.14
N VAL A 79 -2.16 5.29 24.43
CA VAL A 79 -2.92 6.47 23.96
C VAL A 79 -4.04 6.06 23.02
N GLY A 80 -3.80 5.09 22.14
CA GLY A 80 -4.77 4.61 21.18
C GLY A 80 -5.98 3.89 21.77
N GLN A 81 -5.95 3.44 23.03
CA GLN A 81 -7.07 2.67 23.61
C GLN A 81 -8.40 3.43 23.56
N LYS A 82 -8.40 4.73 23.87
CA LYS A 82 -9.60 5.56 23.82
C LYS A 82 -10.14 5.79 22.41
N TYR A 83 -9.32 5.55 21.39
CA TYR A 83 -9.70 5.57 19.97
C TYR A 83 -10.05 4.18 19.43
N GLY A 84 -10.03 3.15 20.28
CA GLY A 84 -10.29 1.77 19.89
C GLY A 84 -9.18 1.14 19.06
N ILE A 85 -7.91 1.56 19.26
CA ILE A 85 -6.77 1.00 18.54
C ILE A 85 -6.68 -0.52 18.71
N ARG A 86 -6.28 -1.22 17.65
CA ARG A 86 -6.11 -2.67 17.63
C ARG A 86 -4.92 -3.04 16.76
N ASN A 87 -4.30 -4.17 17.08
CA ASN A 87 -3.30 -4.76 16.20
C ASN A 87 -3.99 -5.34 14.96
N ALA A 88 -3.35 -5.17 13.79
CA ALA A 88 -3.79 -5.75 12.54
C ALA A 88 -2.66 -6.61 11.95
N GLY A 89 -3.03 -7.80 11.47
CA GLY A 89 -2.10 -8.72 10.82
C GLY A 89 -1.90 -8.40 9.34
N TYR A 90 -0.94 -9.11 8.73
CA TYR A 90 -0.59 -8.96 7.33
C TYR A 90 -1.77 -9.21 6.37
N TYR A 91 -2.64 -10.19 6.64
CA TYR A 91 -3.78 -10.49 5.77
C TYR A 91 -4.80 -9.35 5.69
N ALA A 92 -5.02 -8.62 6.79
CA ALA A 92 -5.87 -7.43 6.78
C ALA A 92 -5.25 -6.33 5.90
N LEU A 93 -3.95 -6.07 6.06
CA LEU A 93 -3.21 -5.11 5.22
C LEU A 93 -3.21 -5.51 3.75
N ARG A 94 -3.12 -6.82 3.46
CA ARG A 94 -3.17 -7.37 2.10
C ARG A 94 -4.55 -7.19 1.47
N SER A 95 -5.64 -7.35 2.21
CA SER A 95 -6.99 -7.05 1.71
C SER A 95 -7.11 -5.56 1.34
N LEU A 96 -6.75 -4.66 2.27
CA LEU A 96 -6.84 -3.21 2.07
C LEU A 96 -6.03 -2.72 0.86
N ARG A 97 -4.80 -3.22 0.69
CA ARG A 97 -3.96 -2.80 -0.45
C ARG A 97 -4.53 -3.26 -1.79
N ILE A 98 -5.14 -4.45 -1.83
CA ILE A 98 -5.75 -4.98 -3.05
C ILE A 98 -6.96 -4.13 -3.41
N GLU A 99 -7.83 -3.83 -2.44
CA GLU A 99 -9.01 -2.98 -2.62
C GLU A 99 -8.67 -1.58 -3.16
N LYS A 100 -7.49 -1.03 -2.83
CA LYS A 100 -7.02 0.27 -3.35
C LYS A 100 -6.16 0.17 -4.62
N PHE A 101 -6.10 -1.00 -5.26
CA PHE A 101 -5.29 -1.24 -6.46
C PHE A 101 -3.78 -0.94 -6.27
N PHE A 102 -3.27 -1.22 -5.07
CA PHE A 102 -1.83 -1.11 -4.80
C PHE A 102 -1.12 -2.40 -5.22
N ALA A 103 -0.41 -2.29 -6.33
CA ALA A 103 0.38 -3.37 -6.89
C ALA A 103 1.60 -3.67 -6.01
N PHE A 104 1.84 -4.97 -5.76
CA PHE A 104 2.96 -5.48 -4.99
C PHE A 104 4.07 -5.97 -5.93
N TRP A 105 5.29 -5.50 -5.71
CA TRP A 105 6.43 -5.92 -6.50
C TRP A 105 6.79 -7.38 -6.22
N GLY A 106 7.11 -8.14 -7.26
CA GLY A 106 7.36 -9.58 -7.22
C GLY A 106 6.10 -10.42 -7.38
N GLN A 107 4.90 -9.85 -7.18
CA GLN A 107 3.63 -10.55 -7.32
C GLN A 107 2.78 -9.99 -8.46
N ASP A 108 2.40 -8.72 -8.38
CA ASP A 108 1.55 -8.06 -9.40
C ASP A 108 2.39 -7.42 -10.50
N ILE A 109 3.56 -6.91 -10.12
CA ILE A 109 4.52 -6.27 -11.03
C ILE A 109 5.90 -6.87 -10.84
N ASN A 110 6.63 -7.05 -11.94
CA ASN A 110 7.98 -7.61 -11.96
C ASN A 110 8.77 -7.03 -13.15
N ASN A 111 9.92 -7.63 -13.45
CA ASN A 111 10.77 -7.24 -14.58
C ASN A 111 10.15 -7.53 -15.97
N LEU A 112 9.01 -8.20 -16.04
CA LEU A 112 8.27 -8.52 -17.27
C LEU A 112 7.02 -7.63 -17.45
N THR A 113 6.81 -6.65 -16.57
CA THR A 113 5.68 -5.71 -16.61
C THR A 113 6.18 -4.29 -16.71
N THR A 114 5.62 -3.50 -17.63
CA THR A 114 5.99 -2.08 -17.77
C THR A 114 5.06 -1.16 -16.96
N PRO A 115 5.50 0.06 -16.61
CA PRO A 115 4.62 1.04 -15.98
C PRO A 115 3.36 1.36 -16.79
N LEU A 116 3.44 1.29 -18.13
CA LEU A 116 2.29 1.50 -19.02
C LEU A 116 1.28 0.35 -18.91
N GLU A 117 1.76 -0.89 -18.88
CA GLU A 117 0.90 -2.08 -18.69
C GLU A 117 0.21 -2.08 -17.31
N CYS A 118 0.83 -1.43 -16.32
CA CYS A 118 0.27 -1.33 -14.97
C CYS A 118 -0.64 -0.10 -14.76
N GLY A 119 -0.87 0.71 -15.80
CA GLY A 119 -1.64 1.96 -15.69
C GLY A 119 -0.95 3.04 -14.84
N ARG A 120 0.37 2.95 -14.64
CA ARG A 120 1.17 3.87 -13.81
C ARG A 120 2.07 4.79 -14.63
N GLU A 121 1.70 5.03 -15.90
CA GLU A 121 2.40 5.96 -16.80
C GLU A 121 2.67 7.33 -16.16
N SER A 122 1.71 7.89 -15.41
CA SER A 122 1.82 9.22 -14.78
C SER A 122 2.95 9.33 -13.74
N ARG A 123 3.46 8.18 -13.25
CA ARG A 123 4.62 8.11 -12.33
C ARG A 123 5.95 8.18 -13.08
N VAL A 124 5.96 8.01 -14.41
CA VAL A 124 7.16 8.06 -15.26
C VAL A 124 7.30 9.44 -15.88
N LYS A 125 8.48 10.06 -15.74
CA LYS A 125 8.74 11.42 -16.25
C LYS A 125 9.23 11.42 -17.71
N LEU A 126 8.40 10.90 -18.62
CA LEU A 126 8.73 10.82 -20.06
C LEU A 126 8.93 12.19 -20.72
N GLU A 127 8.17 13.20 -20.28
CA GLU A 127 8.11 14.54 -20.88
C GLU A 127 9.14 15.53 -20.31
N LYS A 128 9.80 15.21 -19.19
CA LYS A 128 10.72 16.15 -18.52
C LYS A 128 12.10 16.26 -19.17
N GLY A 129 12.30 15.63 -20.32
CA GLY A 129 13.60 15.58 -21.00
C GLY A 129 14.71 14.88 -20.20
N MET A 130 14.36 14.19 -19.11
CA MET A 130 15.32 13.46 -18.29
C MET A 130 15.63 12.12 -18.94
N ASP A 131 16.92 11.80 -19.06
CA ASP A 131 17.36 10.48 -19.49
C ASP A 131 17.36 9.49 -18.32
N PHE A 132 16.92 8.25 -18.57
CA PHE A 132 16.89 7.17 -17.59
C PHE A 132 16.81 5.80 -18.28
N ILE A 133 17.22 4.75 -17.56
CA ILE A 133 17.23 3.38 -18.09
C ILE A 133 15.82 2.95 -18.51
N GLY A 134 15.67 2.56 -19.77
CA GLY A 134 14.41 2.09 -20.35
C GLY A 134 13.51 3.19 -20.91
N ARG A 135 13.93 4.47 -20.90
CA ARG A 135 13.15 5.59 -21.42
C ARG A 135 12.68 5.38 -22.86
N ASP A 136 13.60 5.08 -23.77
CA ASP A 136 13.29 4.95 -25.21
C ASP A 136 12.33 3.78 -25.47
N SER A 137 12.51 2.67 -24.76
CA SER A 137 11.59 1.53 -24.81
C SER A 137 10.18 1.91 -24.37
N LEU A 138 10.03 2.72 -23.30
CA LEU A 138 8.73 3.17 -22.83
C LEU A 138 8.09 4.19 -23.79
N LEU A 139 8.87 5.05 -24.44
CA LEU A 139 8.37 5.97 -25.47
C LEU A 139 7.83 5.20 -26.69
N GLN A 140 8.58 4.19 -27.14
CA GLN A 140 8.14 3.33 -28.24
C GLN A 140 6.88 2.54 -27.85
N GLN A 141 6.82 1.99 -26.63
CA GLN A 141 5.63 1.31 -26.14
C GLN A 141 4.42 2.26 -26.04
N LYS A 142 4.61 3.51 -25.65
CA LYS A 142 3.54 4.52 -25.61
C LYS A 142 2.92 4.76 -26.99
N GLN A 143 3.74 4.77 -28.04
CA GLN A 143 3.27 4.92 -29.43
C GLN A 143 2.56 3.68 -29.95
N ASN A 144 3.10 2.48 -29.66
CA ASN A 144 2.56 1.21 -30.15
C ASN A 144 1.35 0.71 -29.34
N GLY A 145 1.14 1.22 -28.14
CA GLY A 145 0.15 0.72 -27.19
C GLY A 145 0.64 -0.49 -26.38
N VAL A 146 -0.20 -0.93 -25.45
CA VAL A 146 0.06 -2.11 -24.59
C VAL A 146 -0.79 -3.29 -25.04
N TYR A 147 -0.21 -4.49 -25.02
CA TYR A 147 -0.92 -5.74 -25.38
C TYR A 147 -1.53 -6.46 -24.16
N LYS A 148 -1.15 -6.05 -22.94
CA LYS A 148 -1.71 -6.52 -21.67
C LYS A 148 -1.88 -5.36 -20.70
N ARG A 149 -2.79 -5.49 -19.74
CA ARG A 149 -3.02 -4.48 -18.70
C ARG A 149 -3.31 -5.15 -17.36
N LEU A 150 -2.67 -4.68 -16.29
CA LEU A 150 -3.06 -5.02 -14.92
C LEU A 150 -4.41 -4.35 -14.63
N THR A 151 -5.39 -5.13 -14.18
CA THR A 151 -6.75 -4.64 -13.96
C THR A 151 -7.32 -5.29 -12.72
N MET A 152 -8.27 -4.61 -12.08
CA MET A 152 -9.01 -5.18 -10.96
C MET A 152 -10.29 -5.83 -11.48
N PHE A 153 -10.59 -7.01 -10.96
CA PHE A 153 -11.86 -7.71 -11.13
C PHE A 153 -12.54 -7.85 -9.77
N ILE A 154 -13.86 -7.74 -9.79
CA ILE A 154 -14.73 -8.13 -8.68
C ILE A 154 -15.41 -9.41 -9.13
N LEU A 155 -15.37 -10.46 -8.30
CA LEU A 155 -16.05 -11.71 -8.61
C LEU A 155 -17.52 -11.55 -8.25
N ASP A 156 -18.36 -11.66 -9.27
CA ASP A 156 -19.80 -11.83 -9.11
C ASP A 156 -20.13 -13.29 -8.80
N ASP A 157 -21.24 -13.53 -8.09
CA ASP A 157 -21.78 -14.86 -7.79
C ASP A 157 -20.80 -15.86 -7.13
N HIS A 158 -19.82 -15.35 -6.36
CA HIS A 158 -18.88 -16.18 -5.59
C HIS A 158 -19.39 -16.41 -4.17
N ASP A 159 -19.62 -17.66 -3.81
CA ASP A 159 -20.01 -18.06 -2.45
C ASP A 159 -18.76 -18.29 -1.60
N THR A 160 -18.57 -17.45 -0.58
CA THR A 160 -17.36 -17.51 0.27
C THR A 160 -17.25 -18.77 1.13
N ASP A 161 -18.35 -19.49 1.35
CA ASP A 161 -18.38 -20.70 2.18
C ASP A 161 -18.25 -21.97 1.33
N LEU A 162 -18.72 -21.94 0.08
CA LEU A 162 -18.77 -23.10 -0.80
C LEU A 162 -17.67 -23.11 -1.88
N ASP A 163 -17.30 -21.95 -2.40
CA ASP A 163 -16.36 -21.84 -3.50
C ASP A 163 -14.91 -21.72 -3.02
N LEU A 164 -13.98 -22.16 -3.88
CA LEU A 164 -12.56 -21.99 -3.63
C LEU A 164 -12.16 -20.52 -3.80
N TRP A 165 -11.57 -19.95 -2.74
CA TRP A 165 -11.06 -18.60 -2.78
C TRP A 165 -9.87 -18.52 -3.73
N PRO A 166 -9.91 -17.69 -4.78
CA PRO A 166 -8.72 -17.46 -5.58
C PRO A 166 -7.66 -16.83 -4.70
N TRP A 167 -6.40 -17.16 -4.95
CA TRP A 167 -5.25 -16.71 -4.17
C TRP A 167 -4.16 -16.09 -5.05
N TRP A 168 -3.74 -16.85 -6.08
CA TRP A 168 -2.66 -16.49 -6.98
C TRP A 168 -2.61 -17.41 -8.21
N GLY A 169 -2.62 -16.82 -9.41
CA GLY A 169 -2.33 -17.52 -10.65
C GLY A 169 -3.51 -18.24 -11.29
N GLU A 170 -4.72 -18.02 -10.79
CA GLU A 170 -5.94 -18.57 -11.37
C GLU A 170 -6.13 -18.05 -12.81
N PRO A 171 -6.47 -18.92 -13.77
CA PRO A 171 -6.60 -18.54 -15.16
C PRO A 171 -7.86 -17.70 -15.41
N ILE A 172 -7.72 -16.66 -16.23
CA ILE A 172 -8.81 -15.79 -16.66
C ILE A 172 -9.16 -16.16 -18.10
N TYR A 173 -10.44 -16.46 -18.33
CA TYR A 173 -10.98 -16.79 -19.64
C TYR A 173 -11.95 -15.71 -20.13
N ARG A 174 -11.87 -15.38 -21.42
CA ARG A 174 -12.86 -14.54 -22.12
C ARG A 174 -13.37 -15.31 -23.32
N ASN A 175 -14.67 -15.58 -23.37
CA ASN A 175 -15.31 -16.33 -24.46
C ASN A 175 -14.65 -17.70 -24.70
N GLY A 176 -14.32 -18.42 -23.62
CA GLY A 176 -13.64 -19.73 -23.67
C GLY A 176 -12.15 -19.68 -24.02
N GLN A 177 -11.57 -18.51 -24.27
CA GLN A 177 -10.15 -18.35 -24.58
C GLN A 177 -9.37 -17.84 -23.36
N TYR A 178 -8.20 -18.40 -23.11
CA TYR A 178 -7.31 -17.93 -22.05
C TYR A 178 -6.79 -16.53 -22.40
N VAL A 179 -6.94 -15.58 -21.47
CA VAL A 179 -6.54 -14.17 -21.68
C VAL A 179 -5.60 -13.63 -20.61
N GLY A 180 -5.32 -14.40 -19.56
CA GLY A 180 -4.43 -13.97 -18.49
C GLY A 180 -4.62 -14.79 -17.24
N LYS A 181 -4.06 -14.30 -16.13
CA LYS A 181 -4.18 -14.93 -14.83
C LYS A 181 -4.26 -13.86 -13.74
N THR A 182 -4.86 -14.23 -12.61
CA THR A 182 -4.82 -13.41 -11.41
C THR A 182 -3.39 -13.33 -10.87
N THR A 183 -3.08 -12.21 -10.25
CA THR A 183 -1.81 -11.93 -9.58
C THR A 183 -1.98 -11.82 -8.08
N SER A 184 -3.05 -11.20 -7.62
CA SER A 184 -3.37 -11.12 -6.20
C SER A 184 -4.88 -11.09 -6.02
N SER A 185 -5.34 -11.69 -4.93
CA SER A 185 -6.77 -11.70 -4.61
C SER A 185 -7.01 -11.63 -3.13
N ALA A 186 -8.09 -10.99 -2.71
CA ALA A 186 -8.54 -10.99 -1.33
C ALA A 186 -10.03 -10.73 -1.27
N TYR A 187 -10.65 -11.18 -0.19
CA TYR A 187 -11.97 -10.71 0.16
C TYR A 187 -11.89 -9.25 0.60
N SER A 188 -12.66 -8.38 -0.06
CA SER A 188 -12.85 -6.99 0.35
C SER A 188 -14.03 -6.93 1.30
N TYR A 189 -13.74 -6.60 2.55
CA TYR A 189 -14.76 -6.45 3.59
C TYR A 189 -15.61 -5.19 3.38
N SER A 190 -15.09 -4.16 2.71
CA SER A 190 -15.85 -2.95 2.39
C SER A 190 -16.86 -3.17 1.26
N LEU A 191 -16.50 -3.99 0.27
CA LEU A 191 -17.34 -4.28 -0.89
C LEU A 191 -18.20 -5.53 -0.69
N GLU A 192 -17.93 -6.33 0.35
CA GLU A 192 -18.54 -7.64 0.60
C GLU A 192 -18.41 -8.58 -0.61
N ARG A 193 -17.26 -8.51 -1.28
CA ARG A 193 -16.97 -9.26 -2.52
C ARG A 193 -15.52 -9.70 -2.57
N HIS A 194 -15.25 -10.76 -3.32
CA HIS A 194 -13.88 -11.15 -3.63
C HIS A 194 -13.31 -10.29 -4.75
N VAL A 195 -12.13 -9.75 -4.53
CA VAL A 195 -11.44 -8.85 -5.46
C VAL A 195 -10.15 -9.51 -5.93
N CYS A 196 -9.89 -9.43 -7.22
CA CYS A 196 -8.71 -9.98 -7.87
C CYS A 196 -8.00 -8.91 -8.71
N LEU A 197 -6.68 -8.98 -8.78
CA LEU A 197 -5.79 -8.24 -9.68
C LEU A 197 -5.25 -9.15 -10.77
#